data_AF-A0A125T2D1-F1
#
_entry.id   AF-A0A125T2D1-F1
#
_cell.length_a   1.000
_cell.length_b   1.000
_cell.length_c   1.000
_cell.angle_alpha   90.00
_cell.angle_beta   90.00
_cell.angle_gamma   90.00
#
_symmetry.space_group_name_H-M   'P 1'
#
loop_
_entity.id
_entity.type
_entity.pdbx_description
1 polymer ?
#
loop_
_entity_poly.entity_id
_entity_poly.type
_entity_poly.pdbx_seq_one_letter_code
_entity_poly.pdbx_strand_id
1 'polypeptide(L)'
;MLRIKLIALVICFLSAAGFAQDTVKKSHNAKPHHIYKYTGAAYHRYKIDSAAKAAQQKAAVRPPAIQQAAVNKDTVKKDTTAPAPAPANNSLNSQYQYLLSKVYHYQQPLISALWKNASDTLNINRARLNTALKKLSIQSKTIDSLNTQINAKDAEINKVDGIEIFGLLFSKTAYNLIVWGLVILFGVIALVVIIRSGSLKREATYRTQLYSELEEEFKTYKTKANEKEKKLARELQTERNKLDELLGR
;
A
#
# COMPACT_ATOMS: atom_id res chain seq x y z
N MET A 1 -30.62 12.29 -29.10
CA MET A 1 -29.84 13.13 -28.15
C MET A 1 -30.05 12.76 -26.67
N LEU A 2 -31.24 12.31 -26.25
CA LEU A 2 -31.53 12.00 -24.83
C LEU A 2 -30.72 10.82 -24.25
N ARG A 3 -30.46 9.78 -25.06
CA ARG A 3 -29.71 8.57 -24.64
C ARG A 3 -28.22 8.84 -24.35
N ILE A 4 -27.60 9.77 -25.09
CA ILE A 4 -26.19 10.14 -24.89
C ILE A 4 -26.03 10.99 -23.63
N LYS A 5 -26.99 11.88 -23.36
CA LYS A 5 -27.01 12.68 -22.11
C LYS A 5 -27.25 11.81 -20.87
N LEU A 6 -28.04 10.74 -20.97
CA LEU A 6 -28.25 9.80 -19.86
C LEU A 6 -26.97 9.02 -19.51
N ILE A 7 -26.23 8.58 -20.54
CA ILE A 7 -24.96 7.87 -20.36
C ILE A 7 -23.89 8.80 -19.78
N ALA A 8 -23.80 10.05 -20.25
CA ALA A 8 -22.88 11.04 -19.71
C ALA A 8 -23.20 11.40 -18.24
N LEU A 9 -24.47 11.44 -17.86
CA LEU A 9 -24.89 11.72 -16.48
C LEU A 9 -24.54 10.57 -15.54
N VAL A 10 -24.68 9.32 -15.99
CA VAL A 10 -24.27 8.13 -15.21
C VAL A 10 -22.75 8.05 -15.05
N ILE A 11 -21.98 8.41 -16.08
CA ILE A 11 -20.51 8.44 -16.00
C ILE A 11 -20.04 9.57 -15.06
N CYS A 12 -20.67 10.75 -15.08
CA CYS A 12 -20.37 11.83 -14.14
C CYS A 12 -20.73 11.49 -12.69
N PHE A 13 -21.82 10.75 -12.46
CA PHE A 13 -22.22 10.33 -11.11
C PHE A 13 -21.29 9.27 -10.52
N LEU A 14 -20.72 8.38 -11.36
CA LEU A 14 -19.69 7.41 -10.92
C LEU A 14 -18.38 8.09 -10.48
N SER A 15 -17.98 9.19 -11.12
CA SER A 15 -16.78 9.96 -10.72
C SER A 15 -16.97 10.83 -9.47
N ALA A 16 -18.21 11.19 -9.13
CA ALA A 16 -18.51 12.03 -7.96
C ALA A 16 -18.62 11.23 -6.66
N ALA A 17 -18.94 9.93 -6.72
CA ALA A 17 -19.06 9.07 -5.52
C ALA A 17 -17.72 8.55 -4.97
N GLY A 18 -16.60 8.82 -5.65
CA GLY A 18 -15.25 8.42 -5.21
C GLY A 18 -14.59 9.34 -4.18
N PHE A 19 -15.22 10.46 -3.80
CA PHE A 19 -14.63 11.48 -2.92
C PHE A 19 -15.60 11.88 -1.80
N ALA A 20 -15.99 10.95 -0.93
CA ALA A 20 -16.78 11.30 0.25
C ALA A 20 -16.62 10.29 1.39
N GLN A 21 -15.41 10.20 1.95
CA GLN A 21 -15.24 9.75 3.34
C GLN A 21 -14.07 10.50 3.97
N ASP A 22 -14.32 11.74 4.40
CA ASP A 22 -13.58 12.29 5.51
C ASP A 22 -14.53 13.18 6.32
N THR A 23 -15.12 12.62 7.38
CA THR A 23 -15.78 13.41 8.43
C THR A 23 -16.07 12.59 9.71
N VAL A 24 -15.31 12.95 10.74
CA VAL A 24 -15.66 13.07 12.19
C VAL A 24 -15.70 11.82 13.09
N LYS A 25 -14.74 11.77 14.04
CA LYS A 25 -14.88 11.87 15.52
C LYS A 25 -13.56 11.41 16.18
N LYS A 26 -13.13 11.77 17.39
CA LYS A 26 -13.34 12.84 18.38
C LYS A 26 -12.46 12.41 19.58
N SER A 27 -11.45 13.23 19.94
CA SER A 27 -10.83 13.38 21.27
C SER A 27 -10.92 12.21 22.28
N HIS A 28 -9.77 11.62 22.60
CA HIS A 28 -9.49 11.13 23.96
C HIS A 28 -8.21 11.79 24.49
N ASN A 29 -8.29 12.24 25.73
CA ASN A 29 -7.34 13.07 26.46
C ASN A 29 -6.04 12.29 26.76
N ALA A 30 -4.88 12.78 26.31
CA ALA A 30 -3.58 12.26 26.71
C ALA A 30 -2.61 13.42 27.00
N LYS A 31 -1.98 13.33 28.17
CA LYS A 31 -1.17 14.33 28.86
C LYS A 31 0.02 14.84 28.02
N PRO A 32 0.49 16.08 28.22
CA PRO A 32 1.53 16.67 27.39
C PRO A 32 2.88 15.97 27.59
N HIS A 33 3.41 15.37 26.51
CA HIS A 33 4.80 14.89 26.45
C HIS A 33 5.74 16.06 26.09
N HIS A 34 6.84 16.17 26.84
CA HIS A 34 7.87 17.18 26.66
C HIS A 34 8.48 17.15 25.25
N ILE A 35 8.51 18.32 24.61
CA ILE A 35 9.13 18.58 23.32
C ILE A 35 10.65 18.61 23.51
N TYR A 36 11.37 17.58 23.05
CA TYR A 36 12.81 17.70 22.83
C TYR A 36 13.03 18.39 21.48
N LYS A 37 13.48 19.64 21.51
CA LYS A 37 13.89 20.38 20.32
C LYS A 37 15.16 19.73 19.75
N TYR A 38 15.07 19.11 18.58
CA TYR A 38 16.23 18.70 17.80
C TYR A 38 16.56 19.83 16.82
N THR A 39 17.63 20.57 17.09
CA THR A 39 18.18 21.58 16.18
C THR A 39 18.91 20.86 15.05
N GLY A 40 18.50 21.12 13.81
CA GLY A 40 18.97 20.44 12.61
C GLY A 40 20.46 20.64 12.35
N ALA A 41 21.13 19.54 12.03
CA ALA A 41 22.38 19.54 11.27
C ALA A 41 22.09 18.92 9.90
N ALA A 42 22.47 19.63 8.84
CA ALA A 42 22.21 19.29 7.45
C ALA A 42 22.88 17.97 7.05
N TYR A 43 22.12 17.04 6.46
CA TYR A 43 22.66 15.84 5.84
C TYR A 43 22.98 16.11 4.37
N HIS A 44 24.25 16.00 4.00
CA HIS A 44 24.67 15.95 2.59
C HIS A 44 24.18 14.63 1.97
N ARG A 45 23.35 14.75 0.91
CA ARG A 45 23.01 13.62 0.02
C ARG A 45 24.23 13.27 -0.83
N TYR A 46 24.78 12.08 -0.66
CA TYR A 46 25.58 11.45 -1.70
C TYR A 46 24.64 10.60 -2.57
N LYS A 47 24.46 11.00 -3.83
CA LYS A 47 23.91 10.14 -4.86
C LYS A 47 24.98 9.11 -5.23
N ILE A 48 24.62 7.84 -5.26
CA ILE A 48 25.39 6.84 -6.01
C ILE A 48 24.39 6.21 -6.97
N ASP A 49 24.65 6.47 -8.24
CA ASP A 49 23.86 5.99 -9.36
C ASP A 49 24.01 4.47 -9.46
N SER A 50 22.87 3.84 -9.70
CA SER A 50 22.70 2.41 -9.89
C SER A 50 23.34 1.96 -11.21
N ALA A 51 24.47 1.26 -11.16
CA ALA A 51 24.89 0.34 -12.22
C ALA A 51 25.99 -0.60 -11.71
N ALA A 52 25.64 -1.88 -11.50
CA ALA A 52 26.39 -3.07 -11.92
C ALA A 52 26.13 -4.25 -10.97
N LYS A 53 25.44 -5.25 -11.53
CA LYS A 53 25.44 -6.66 -11.08
C LYS A 53 26.86 -7.14 -10.77
N ALA A 54 27.01 -7.98 -9.75
CA ALA A 54 27.25 -9.43 -9.91
C ALA A 54 27.89 -10.07 -8.65
N ALA A 55 27.42 -11.29 -8.38
CA ALA A 55 28.16 -12.43 -7.84
C ALA A 55 28.77 -12.36 -6.42
N GLN A 56 28.15 -13.17 -5.55
CA GLN A 56 28.74 -14.03 -4.53
C GLN A 56 30.27 -14.07 -4.45
N GLN A 57 30.82 -13.85 -3.25
CA GLN A 57 31.84 -14.75 -2.72
C GLN A 57 31.96 -14.65 -1.19
N LYS A 58 31.78 -15.82 -0.57
CA LYS A 58 31.98 -16.14 0.83
C LYS A 58 33.49 -16.14 1.08
N ALA A 59 34.02 -15.14 1.79
CA ALA A 59 35.43 -15.09 2.17
C ALA A 59 35.55 -15.04 3.70
N ALA A 60 36.08 -16.13 4.26
CA ALA A 60 36.46 -16.23 5.66
C ALA A 60 37.51 -15.17 6.01
N VAL A 61 37.25 -14.38 7.05
CA VAL A 61 38.20 -13.37 7.55
C VAL A 61 39.31 -14.10 8.32
N ARG A 62 40.45 -14.29 7.66
CA ARG A 62 41.72 -14.68 8.29
C ARG A 62 42.30 -13.45 9.02
N PRO A 63 42.79 -13.57 10.27
CA PRO A 63 43.49 -12.47 10.93
C PRO A 63 44.78 -12.09 10.19
N PRO A 64 45.18 -10.81 10.13
CA PRO A 64 46.38 -10.37 9.43
C PRO A 64 47.65 -10.90 10.12
N ALA A 65 48.56 -11.43 9.31
CA ALA A 65 49.88 -11.88 9.70
C ALA A 65 50.76 -10.70 10.14
N ILE A 66 51.44 -10.86 11.27
CA ILE A 66 52.45 -9.92 11.76
C ILE A 66 53.75 -10.20 11.00
N GLN A 67 54.21 -9.26 10.17
CA GLN A 67 55.53 -9.29 9.56
C GLN A 67 56.61 -9.05 10.62
N GLN A 68 57.54 -9.99 10.76
CA GLN A 68 58.73 -9.88 11.58
C GLN A 68 59.78 -9.05 10.82
N ALA A 69 60.15 -7.89 11.37
CA ALA A 69 61.26 -7.09 10.88
C ALA A 69 62.59 -7.76 11.28
N ALA A 70 63.49 -7.90 10.31
CA ALA A 70 64.80 -8.51 10.46
C ALA A 70 65.64 -7.81 11.54
N VAL A 71 66.16 -8.59 12.49
CA VAL A 71 67.10 -8.15 13.53
C VAL A 71 68.50 -8.18 12.94
N ASN A 72 69.10 -7.01 12.75
CA ASN A 72 70.54 -6.87 12.50
C ASN A 72 71.32 -7.22 13.78
N LYS A 73 72.23 -8.18 13.64
CA LYS A 73 73.16 -8.60 14.69
C LYS A 73 74.37 -7.67 14.67
N ASP A 74 74.36 -6.66 15.54
CA ASP A 74 75.58 -5.93 15.89
C ASP A 74 75.98 -6.27 17.32
N THR A 75 77.19 -6.81 17.42
CA THR A 75 77.85 -7.29 18.62
C THR A 75 78.23 -6.16 19.56
N VAL A 76 77.75 -6.20 20.80
CA VAL A 76 78.39 -5.53 21.94
C VAL A 76 78.64 -6.57 23.02
N LYS A 77 79.92 -6.84 23.28
CA LYS A 77 80.40 -7.66 24.41
C LYS A 77 80.05 -6.95 25.73
N LYS A 78 79.45 -7.67 26.66
CA LYS A 78 79.40 -7.29 28.08
C LYS A 78 79.55 -8.55 28.94
N ASP A 79 80.47 -8.44 29.90
CA ASP A 79 80.94 -9.49 30.78
C ASP A 79 79.84 -10.25 31.53
N THR A 80 80.16 -11.52 31.75
CA THR A 80 79.41 -12.53 32.47
C THR A 80 79.07 -12.09 33.90
N THR A 81 77.78 -11.96 34.20
CA THR A 81 77.23 -12.26 35.53
C THR A 81 75.83 -12.84 35.36
N ALA A 82 75.58 -13.96 36.04
CA ALA A 82 74.45 -14.87 35.86
C ALA A 82 73.06 -14.17 35.78
N PRO A 83 72.16 -14.60 34.87
CA PRO A 83 70.82 -14.06 34.79
C PRO A 83 69.97 -14.52 35.99
N ALA A 84 69.67 -13.60 36.90
CA ALA A 84 68.59 -13.75 37.88
C ALA A 84 67.25 -14.03 37.15
N PRO A 85 66.36 -14.86 37.73
CA PRO A 85 65.22 -15.48 37.06
C PRO A 85 64.27 -14.44 36.44
N ALA A 86 63.78 -14.77 35.24
CA ALA A 86 62.74 -14.01 34.55
C ALA A 86 61.51 -13.83 35.46
N PRO A 87 60.79 -12.69 35.37
CA PRO A 87 59.63 -12.44 36.22
C PRO A 87 58.59 -13.55 36.02
N ALA A 88 58.20 -14.22 37.10
CA ALA A 88 57.31 -15.39 37.10
C ALA A 88 55.88 -15.14 36.57
N ASN A 89 55.58 -13.92 36.12
CA ASN A 89 54.32 -13.53 35.52
C ASN A 89 54.58 -12.65 34.28
N ASN A 90 53.97 -12.99 33.14
CA ASN A 90 54.13 -12.30 31.86
C ASN A 90 53.39 -10.95 31.77
N SER A 91 52.89 -10.40 32.89
CA SER A 91 52.18 -9.12 32.88
C SER A 91 53.09 -7.95 32.43
N LEU A 92 52.54 -6.97 31.70
CA LEU A 92 53.32 -5.79 31.28
C LEU A 92 53.88 -5.02 32.49
N ASN A 93 53.17 -5.01 33.63
CA ASN A 93 53.64 -4.34 34.85
C ASN A 93 54.84 -5.07 35.49
N SER A 94 54.83 -6.40 35.55
CA SER A 94 55.98 -7.17 36.05
C SER A 94 57.19 -7.05 35.12
N GLN A 95 56.97 -6.97 33.80
CA GLN A 95 58.03 -6.69 32.83
C GLN A 95 58.63 -5.28 33.03
N TYR A 96 57.79 -4.27 33.29
CA TYR A 96 58.23 -2.91 33.62
C TYR A 96 59.08 -2.89 34.91
N GLN A 97 58.61 -3.52 35.99
CA GLN A 97 59.35 -3.59 37.26
C GLN A 97 60.69 -4.33 37.11
N TYR A 98 60.72 -5.40 36.31
CA TYR A 98 61.96 -6.09 35.98
C TYR A 98 62.93 -5.18 35.20
N LEU A 99 62.44 -4.44 34.21
CA LEU A 99 63.26 -3.49 33.44
C LEU A 99 63.86 -2.40 34.34
N LEU A 100 63.09 -1.88 35.31
CA LEU A 100 63.59 -0.90 36.28
C LEU A 100 64.76 -1.46 37.12
N SER A 101 64.71 -2.74 37.49
CA SER A 101 65.79 -3.38 38.27
C SER A 101 67.11 -3.58 37.50
N LYS A 102 67.05 -3.55 36.16
CA LYS A 102 68.20 -3.80 35.27
C LYS A 102 68.84 -2.52 34.73
N VAL A 103 68.19 -1.38 34.91
CA VAL A 103 68.55 -0.11 34.26
C VAL A 103 69.16 0.86 35.28
N TYR A 104 70.12 1.68 34.85
CA TYR A 104 70.75 2.68 35.71
C TYR A 104 69.77 3.79 36.12
N HIS A 105 69.98 4.38 37.32
CA HIS A 105 69.09 5.38 37.92
C HIS A 105 68.73 6.57 36.99
N TYR A 106 69.68 7.05 36.18
CA TYR A 106 69.44 8.19 35.28
C TYR A 106 68.49 7.87 34.11
N GLN A 107 68.28 6.60 33.77
CA GLN A 107 67.41 6.17 32.67
C GLN A 107 65.98 5.84 33.15
N GLN A 108 65.78 5.67 34.46
CA GLN A 108 64.48 5.42 35.08
C GLN A 108 63.39 6.45 34.72
N PRO A 109 63.64 7.78 34.71
CA PRO A 109 62.59 8.76 34.36
C PRO A 109 62.11 8.65 32.90
N LEU A 110 63.00 8.28 31.98
CA LEU A 110 62.62 8.10 30.57
C LEU A 110 61.74 6.87 30.38
N ILE A 111 62.09 5.76 31.05
CA ILE A 111 61.32 4.52 30.99
C ILE A 111 59.96 4.67 31.71
N SER A 112 59.92 5.38 32.83
CA SER A 112 58.68 5.62 33.56
C SER A 112 57.72 6.53 32.79
N ALA A 113 58.24 7.56 32.10
CA ALA A 113 57.44 8.40 31.20
C ALA A 113 56.86 7.61 30.03
N LEU A 114 57.67 6.75 29.39
CA LEU A 114 57.21 5.87 28.31
C LEU A 114 56.14 4.90 28.80
N TRP A 115 56.37 4.25 29.96
CA TRP A 115 55.43 3.33 30.57
C TRP A 115 54.10 3.99 30.91
N LYS A 116 54.15 5.21 31.48
CA LYS A 116 52.96 6.01 31.76
C LYS A 116 52.17 6.27 30.48
N ASN A 117 52.82 6.78 29.43
CA ASN A 117 52.17 7.05 28.14
C ASN A 117 51.59 5.78 27.49
N ALA A 118 52.30 4.66 27.56
CA ALA A 118 51.85 3.37 27.03
C ALA A 118 50.64 2.83 27.81
N SER A 119 50.69 2.88 29.14
CA SER A 119 49.59 2.48 30.03
C SER A 119 48.36 3.37 29.83
N ASP A 120 48.54 4.68 29.75
CA ASP A 120 47.46 5.65 29.52
C ASP A 120 46.80 5.39 28.16
N THR A 121 47.59 5.19 27.10
CA THR A 121 47.06 4.86 25.76
C THR A 121 46.27 3.54 25.78
N LEU A 122 46.78 2.51 26.45
CA LEU A 122 46.10 1.22 26.59
C LEU A 122 44.78 1.36 27.35
N ASN A 123 44.76 2.14 28.44
CA ASN A 123 43.56 2.39 29.23
C ASN A 123 42.52 3.19 28.44
N ILE A 124 42.94 4.20 27.68
CA ILE A 124 42.07 4.97 26.78
C ILE A 124 41.47 4.05 25.71
N ASN A 125 42.27 3.18 25.08
CA ASN A 125 41.79 2.25 24.07
C ASN A 125 40.81 1.23 24.65
N ARG A 126 41.07 0.71 25.86
CA ARG A 126 40.13 -0.18 26.58
C ARG A 126 38.82 0.54 26.91
N ALA A 127 38.88 1.79 27.37
CA ALA A 127 37.68 2.59 27.65
C ALA A 127 36.86 2.87 26.38
N ARG A 128 37.53 3.18 25.26
CA ARG A 128 36.89 3.35 23.94
C ARG A 128 36.25 2.06 23.45
N LEU A 129 36.93 0.92 23.59
CA LEU A 129 36.42 -0.40 23.23
C LEU A 129 35.16 -0.73 24.05
N ASN A 130 35.21 -0.56 25.38
CA ASN A 130 34.05 -0.76 26.25
C ASN A 130 32.88 0.15 25.87
N THR A 131 33.15 1.40 25.49
CA THR A 131 32.12 2.33 25.04
C THR A 131 31.50 1.89 23.71
N ALA A 132 32.33 1.43 22.76
CA ALA A 132 31.87 0.91 21.48
C ALA A 132 31.01 -0.35 21.66
N LEU A 133 31.42 -1.29 22.52
CA LEU A 133 30.64 -2.49 22.85
C LEU A 133 29.30 -2.14 23.49
N LYS A 134 29.28 -1.17 24.41
CA LYS A 134 28.02 -0.67 25.01
C LYS A 134 27.10 -0.08 23.94
N LYS A 135 27.62 0.76 23.04
CA LYS A 135 26.85 1.31 21.92
C LYS A 135 26.30 0.23 21.00
N LEU A 136 27.11 -0.78 20.67
CA LEU A 136 26.70 -1.90 19.83
C LEU A 136 25.60 -2.74 20.51
N SER A 137 25.71 -2.98 21.82
CA SER A 137 24.65 -3.65 22.59
C SER A 137 23.35 -2.85 22.60
N ILE A 138 23.41 -1.53 22.78
CA ILE A 138 22.24 -0.65 22.72
C ILE A 138 21.63 -0.69 21.31
N GLN A 139 22.45 -0.55 20.27
CA GLN A 139 21.98 -0.60 18.89
C GLN A 139 21.32 -1.94 18.55
N SER A 140 21.90 -3.07 18.98
CA SER A 140 21.29 -4.40 18.81
C SER A 140 19.92 -4.45 19.48
N LYS A 141 19.79 -4.00 20.73
CA LYS A 141 18.50 -3.95 21.44
C LYS A 141 17.49 -3.03 20.74
N THR A 142 17.95 -1.90 20.21
CA THR A 142 17.08 -0.98 19.44
C THR A 142 16.63 -1.64 18.15
N ILE A 143 17.51 -2.33 17.42
CA ILE A 143 17.16 -3.06 16.20
C ILE A 143 16.14 -4.15 16.51
N ASP A 144 16.35 -4.94 17.56
CA ASP A 144 15.41 -5.98 17.99
C ASP A 144 14.05 -5.37 18.34
N SER A 145 14.03 -4.27 19.09
CA SER A 145 12.80 -3.54 19.43
C SER A 145 12.10 -2.92 18.22
N LEU A 146 12.85 -2.41 17.24
CA LEU A 146 12.27 -1.89 16.00
C LEU A 146 11.68 -3.03 15.16
N ASN A 147 12.37 -4.16 15.07
CA ASN A 147 11.87 -5.34 14.36
C ASN A 147 10.60 -5.90 15.02
N THR A 148 10.53 -5.97 16.36
CA THR A 148 9.29 -6.38 17.02
C THR A 148 8.15 -5.41 16.80
N GLN A 149 8.42 -4.10 16.79
CA GLN A 149 7.41 -3.08 16.47
C GLN A 149 6.93 -3.16 15.02
N ILE A 150 7.83 -3.40 14.05
CA ILE A 150 7.47 -3.58 12.64
C ILE A 150 6.58 -4.82 12.49
N ASN A 151 6.97 -5.96 13.05
CA ASN A 151 6.17 -7.18 12.99
C ASN A 151 4.79 -7.00 13.64
N ALA A 152 4.72 -6.28 14.76
CA ALA A 152 3.45 -5.96 15.41
C ALA A 152 2.58 -5.03 14.55
N LYS A 153 3.18 -4.05 13.86
CA LYS A 153 2.48 -3.13 12.96
C LYS A 153 2.01 -3.82 11.68
N ASP A 154 2.80 -4.72 11.11
CA ASP A 154 2.37 -5.54 9.97
C ASP A 154 1.19 -6.44 10.35
N ALA A 155 1.22 -7.04 11.54
CA ALA A 155 0.08 -7.81 12.05
C ALA A 155 -1.16 -6.93 12.30
N GLU A 156 -0.98 -5.67 12.71
CA GLU A 156 -2.07 -4.71 12.91
C GLU A 156 -2.65 -4.22 11.56
N ILE A 157 -1.81 -3.92 10.57
CA ILE A 157 -2.24 -3.53 9.21
C ILE A 157 -3.07 -4.64 8.58
N ASN A 158 -2.61 -5.90 8.68
CA ASN A 158 -3.37 -7.05 8.17
C ASN A 158 -4.75 -7.22 8.84
N LYS A 159 -4.91 -6.76 10.08
CA LYS A 159 -6.20 -6.79 10.80
C LYS A 159 -7.09 -5.58 10.50
N VAL A 160 -6.51 -4.39 10.34
CA VAL A 160 -7.26 -3.13 10.14
C VAL A 160 -7.67 -2.93 8.68
N ASP A 161 -6.89 -3.45 7.73
CA ASP A 161 -7.28 -3.44 6.31
C ASP A 161 -8.30 -4.53 5.98
N GLY A 162 -8.58 -5.45 6.91
CA GLY A 162 -9.60 -6.48 6.78
C GLY A 162 -10.96 -6.02 7.30
N ILE A 163 -12.00 -6.12 6.47
CA ILE A 163 -13.39 -6.15 6.95
C ILE A 163 -13.79 -7.63 7.04
N GLU A 164 -14.16 -8.08 8.23
CA GLU A 164 -14.69 -9.43 8.45
C GLU A 164 -16.11 -9.52 7.88
N ILE A 165 -16.31 -10.40 6.90
CA ILE A 165 -17.61 -10.69 6.32
C ILE A 165 -17.77 -12.21 6.29
N PHE A 166 -18.79 -12.73 6.97
CA PHE A 166 -19.02 -14.18 7.13
C PHE A 166 -17.80 -14.94 7.70
N GLY A 167 -17.00 -14.31 8.56
CA GLY A 167 -15.82 -14.92 9.18
C GLY A 167 -14.58 -14.99 8.28
N LEU A 168 -14.63 -14.41 7.08
CA LEU A 168 -13.48 -14.23 6.20
C LEU A 168 -13.02 -12.77 6.24
N LEU A 169 -11.71 -12.53 6.41
CA LEU A 169 -11.12 -11.20 6.28
C LEU A 169 -10.97 -10.86 4.79
N PHE A 170 -11.69 -9.85 4.33
CA PHE A 170 -11.50 -9.26 3.00
C PHE A 170 -10.79 -7.92 3.14
N SER A 171 -9.83 -7.62 2.26
CA SER A 171 -9.23 -6.29 2.25
C SER A 171 -10.28 -5.22 1.89
N LYS A 172 -10.15 -4.00 2.43
CA LYS A 172 -11.04 -2.86 2.12
C LYS A 172 -11.21 -2.64 0.61
N THR A 173 -10.13 -2.79 -0.15
CA THR A 173 -10.14 -2.69 -1.62
C THR A 173 -10.98 -3.80 -2.26
N ALA A 174 -10.79 -5.05 -1.83
CA ALA A 174 -11.57 -6.17 -2.34
C ALA A 174 -13.06 -6.02 -2.01
N TYR A 175 -13.39 -5.62 -0.78
CA TYR A 175 -14.76 -5.35 -0.37
C TYR A 175 -15.42 -4.28 -1.25
N ASN A 176 -14.79 -3.11 -1.39
CA ASN A 176 -15.34 -2.02 -2.20
C ASN A 176 -15.52 -2.46 -3.65
N LEU A 177 -14.57 -3.20 -4.22
CA LEU A 177 -14.67 -3.70 -5.59
C LEU A 177 -15.83 -4.68 -5.75
N ILE A 178 -16.00 -5.63 -4.82
CA ILE A 178 -17.10 -6.61 -4.88
C ILE A 178 -18.45 -5.92 -4.72
N VAL A 179 -18.61 -5.02 -3.75
CA VAL A 179 -19.88 -4.31 -3.51
C VAL A 179 -20.25 -3.43 -4.71
N TRP A 180 -19.35 -2.58 -5.17
CA TRP A 180 -19.62 -1.74 -6.34
C TRP A 180 -19.79 -2.56 -7.62
N GLY A 181 -19.05 -3.66 -7.77
CA GLY A 181 -19.22 -4.62 -8.85
C GLY A 181 -20.63 -5.21 -8.85
N LEU A 182 -21.16 -5.58 -7.67
CA LEU A 182 -22.51 -6.11 -7.52
C LEU A 182 -23.58 -5.06 -7.84
N VAL A 183 -23.39 -3.82 -7.37
CA VAL A 183 -24.28 -2.69 -7.67
C VAL A 183 -24.34 -2.43 -9.17
N ILE A 184 -23.19 -2.38 -9.86
CA ILE A 184 -23.13 -2.18 -11.31
C ILE A 184 -23.77 -3.35 -12.05
N LEU A 185 -23.49 -4.59 -11.64
CA LEU A 185 -24.05 -5.79 -12.24
C LEU A 185 -25.59 -5.78 -12.18
N PHE A 186 -26.16 -5.56 -11.00
CA PHE A 186 -27.61 -5.45 -10.85
C PHE A 186 -28.19 -4.25 -11.59
N GLY A 187 -27.47 -3.12 -11.63
CA GLY A 187 -27.87 -1.96 -12.42
C GLY A 187 -27.97 -2.26 -13.91
N VAL A 188 -27.00 -3.00 -14.48
CA VAL A 188 -27.02 -3.42 -15.88
C VAL A 188 -28.18 -4.39 -16.15
N ILE A 189 -28.38 -5.38 -15.28
CA ILE A 189 -29.50 -6.33 -15.40
C ILE A 189 -30.83 -5.59 -15.38
N ALA A 190 -31.04 -4.69 -14.41
CA ALA A 190 -32.26 -3.89 -14.31
C ALA A 190 -32.48 -3.02 -15.56
N LEU A 191 -31.43 -2.39 -16.08
CA LEU A 191 -31.51 -1.60 -17.30
C LEU A 191 -31.95 -2.44 -18.51
N VAL A 192 -31.39 -3.64 -18.67
CA VAL A 192 -31.77 -4.57 -19.75
C VAL A 192 -33.24 -4.95 -19.63
N VAL A 193 -33.72 -5.27 -18.42
CA VAL A 193 -35.12 -5.62 -18.16
C VAL A 193 -36.06 -4.45 -18.49
N ILE A 194 -35.69 -3.22 -18.12
CA ILE A 194 -36.51 -2.03 -18.40
C ILE A 194 -36.61 -1.78 -19.91
N ILE A 195 -35.49 -1.87 -20.65
CA ILE A 195 -35.49 -1.67 -22.11
C ILE A 195 -36.32 -2.76 -22.80
N ARG A 196 -36.12 -4.03 -22.40
CA ARG A 196 -36.85 -5.17 -22.96
C ARG A 196 -38.35 -5.06 -22.68
N SER A 197 -38.74 -4.76 -21.45
CA SER A 197 -40.15 -4.63 -21.06
C SER A 197 -40.83 -3.43 -21.72
N GLY A 198 -40.14 -2.30 -21.87
CA GLY A 198 -40.67 -1.13 -22.59
C GLY A 198 -40.98 -1.41 -24.06
N SER A 199 -40.13 -2.18 -24.75
CA SER A 199 -40.37 -2.57 -26.15
C SER A 199 -41.63 -3.44 -26.31
N LEU A 200 -41.82 -4.42 -25.41
CA LEU A 200 -42.96 -5.33 -25.42
C LEU A 200 -44.28 -4.61 -25.13
N LYS A 201 -44.28 -3.69 -24.16
CA LYS A 201 -45.45 -2.88 -23.83
C LYS A 201 -45.89 -2.03 -25.02
N ARG A 202 -44.94 -1.42 -25.73
CA ARG A 202 -45.23 -0.55 -26.89
C ARG A 202 -45.85 -1.33 -28.05
N GLU A 203 -45.33 -2.52 -28.35
CA GLU A 203 -45.90 -3.37 -29.39
C GLU A 203 -47.31 -3.84 -29.02
N ALA A 204 -47.53 -4.28 -27.77
CA ALA A 204 -48.84 -4.68 -27.29
C ALA A 204 -49.86 -3.54 -27.41
N THR A 205 -49.54 -2.34 -26.94
CA THR A 205 -50.44 -1.17 -27.05
C THR A 205 -50.76 -0.82 -28.50
N TYR A 206 -49.76 -0.88 -29.39
CA TYR A 206 -49.97 -0.63 -30.82
C TYR A 206 -50.93 -1.63 -31.45
N ARG A 207 -50.77 -2.93 -31.15
CA ARG A 207 -51.68 -3.98 -31.64
C ARG A 207 -53.10 -3.75 -31.13
N THR A 208 -53.28 -3.46 -29.84
CA THR A 208 -54.61 -3.20 -29.26
C THR A 208 -55.28 -2.00 -29.92
N GLN A 209 -54.54 -0.92 -30.17
CA GLN A 209 -55.07 0.26 -30.86
C GLN A 209 -55.51 -0.07 -32.30
N LEU A 210 -54.68 -0.82 -33.04
CA LEU A 210 -55.00 -1.21 -34.41
C LEU A 210 -56.27 -2.09 -34.47
N TYR A 211 -56.44 -3.01 -33.52
CA TYR A 211 -57.67 -3.80 -33.43
C TYR A 211 -58.89 -2.95 -33.07
N SER A 212 -58.74 -1.96 -32.18
CA SER A 212 -59.85 -1.06 -31.85
C SER A 212 -60.27 -0.19 -33.03
N GLU A 213 -59.32 0.33 -33.79
CA GLU A 213 -59.57 1.14 -34.99
C GLU A 213 -60.27 0.30 -36.08
N LEU A 214 -59.78 -0.93 -36.32
CA LEU A 214 -60.40 -1.84 -37.27
C LEU A 214 -61.84 -2.23 -36.86
N GLU A 215 -62.09 -2.42 -35.57
CA GLU A 215 -63.43 -2.73 -35.08
C GLU A 215 -64.39 -1.53 -35.24
N GLU A 216 -63.89 -0.31 -35.02
CA GLU A 216 -64.65 0.92 -35.23
C GLU A 216 -64.96 1.15 -36.72
N GLU A 217 -63.98 0.95 -37.61
CA GLU A 217 -64.19 0.98 -39.05
C GLU A 217 -65.21 -0.05 -39.51
N PHE A 218 -65.13 -1.28 -38.99
CA PHE A 218 -66.08 -2.35 -39.33
C PHE A 218 -67.50 -2.05 -38.85
N LYS A 219 -67.66 -1.49 -37.64
CA LYS A 219 -68.96 -1.01 -37.14
C LYS A 219 -69.49 0.10 -38.05
N THR A 220 -68.66 1.06 -38.41
CA THR A 220 -69.02 2.17 -39.29
C THR A 220 -69.40 1.70 -40.70
N TYR A 221 -68.72 0.68 -41.23
CA TYR A 221 -69.07 0.06 -42.50
C TYR A 221 -70.45 -0.61 -42.42
N LYS A 222 -70.72 -1.37 -41.36
CA LYS A 222 -72.02 -2.02 -41.14
C LYS A 222 -73.16 -1.02 -41.02
N THR A 223 -72.97 0.08 -40.29
CA THR A 223 -74.00 1.12 -40.17
C THR A 223 -74.25 1.79 -41.51
N LYS A 224 -73.19 2.18 -42.25
CA LYS A 224 -73.31 2.76 -43.59
C LYS A 224 -73.96 1.82 -44.60
N ALA A 225 -73.65 0.52 -44.57
CA ALA A 225 -74.27 -0.47 -45.45
C ALA A 225 -75.77 -0.58 -45.18
N ASN A 226 -76.17 -0.67 -43.91
CA ASN A 226 -77.57 -0.72 -43.51
C ASN A 226 -78.32 0.58 -43.87
N GLU A 227 -77.68 1.74 -43.71
CA GLU A 227 -78.25 3.02 -44.17
C GLU A 227 -78.45 3.07 -45.68
N LYS A 228 -77.52 2.54 -46.47
CA LYS A 228 -77.66 2.42 -47.93
C LYS A 228 -78.80 1.50 -48.32
N GLU A 229 -78.92 0.34 -47.68
CA GLU A 229 -80.03 -0.59 -47.92
C GLU A 229 -81.38 0.06 -47.57
N LYS A 230 -81.47 0.72 -46.42
CA LYS A 230 -82.67 1.47 -46.02
C LYS A 230 -83.00 2.60 -46.98
N LYS A 231 -82.00 3.33 -47.46
CA LYS A 231 -82.18 4.40 -48.45
C LYS A 231 -82.68 3.84 -49.78
N LEU A 232 -82.05 2.78 -50.28
CA LEU A 232 -82.45 2.10 -51.51
C LEU A 232 -83.89 1.56 -51.42
N ALA A 233 -84.26 0.97 -50.28
CA ALA A 233 -85.64 0.50 -50.06
C ALA A 233 -86.65 1.65 -50.09
N ARG A 234 -86.32 2.81 -49.48
CA ARG A 234 -87.16 4.01 -49.51
C ARG A 234 -87.27 4.61 -50.91
N GLU A 235 -86.17 4.66 -51.66
CA GLU A 235 -86.15 5.13 -53.05
C GLU A 235 -87.00 4.20 -53.94
N LEU A 236 -86.82 2.89 -53.83
CA LEU A 236 -87.60 1.90 -54.59
C LEU A 236 -89.09 1.98 -54.28
N GLN A 237 -89.46 2.22 -53.02
CA GLN A 237 -90.85 2.46 -52.64
C GLN A 237 -91.39 3.78 -53.20
N THR A 238 -90.58 4.84 -53.23
CA THR A 238 -90.95 6.14 -53.81
C THR A 238 -91.13 6.04 -55.32
N GLU A 239 -90.27 5.30 -56.01
CA GLU A 239 -90.41 5.00 -57.44
C GLU A 239 -91.67 4.18 -57.72
N ARG A 240 -91.99 3.17 -56.91
CA ARG A 240 -93.25 2.41 -57.02
C ARG A 240 -94.47 3.31 -56.84
N ASN A 241 -94.49 4.13 -55.79
CA ASN A 241 -95.60 5.05 -55.53
C ASN A 241 -95.76 6.06 -56.69
N LYS A 242 -94.65 6.56 -57.25
CA LYS A 242 -94.66 7.49 -58.37
C LYS A 242 -95.17 6.86 -59.67
N LEU A 243 -94.83 5.58 -59.92
CA LEU A 243 -95.36 4.84 -61.08
C LEU A 243 -96.86 4.60 -60.95
N ASP A 244 -97.36 4.28 -59.75
CA ASP A 244 -98.79 4.09 -59.48
C ASP A 244 -99.58 5.38 -59.75
N GLU A 245 -99.07 6.54 -59.32
CA GLU A 245 -99.66 7.86 -59.59
C GLU A 245 -99.70 8.19 -61.09
N LEU A 246 -98.65 7.83 -61.85
CA LEU A 246 -98.56 8.09 -63.31
C LEU A 246 -99.42 7.14 -64.15
N LEU A 247 -99.56 5.88 -63.73
CA LEU A 247 -100.34 4.86 -64.45
C LEU A 247 -101.83 4.87 -64.08
N GLY A 248 -102.22 5.68 -63.09
CA GLY A 248 -103.61 6.06 -62.83
C GLY A 248 -104.55 4.87 -62.71
N ARG A 249 -104.30 4.01 -61.72
CA ARG A 249 -105.26 2.99 -61.29
C ARG A 249 -105.52 3.07 -59.79
#